data_AF-A0A954IPF6-F1
#
_entry.id   AF-A0A954IPF6-F1
#
_cell.length_a   1.000
_cell.length_b   1.000
_cell.length_c   1.000
_cell.angle_alpha   90.00
_cell.angle_beta   90.00
_cell.angle_gamma   90.00
#
_symmetry.space_group_name_H-M   'P 1'
#
loop_
_entity.id
_entity.type
_entity.pdbx_description
1 polymer ?
#
loop_
_entity_poly.entity_id
_entity_poly.type
_entity_poly.pdbx_seq_one_letter_code
_entity_poly.pdbx_strand_id
1 'polypeptide(L)'
;RTIEVYVEVDNQKQTTPLLPGTFVHARIEGPVLERVFAIPRDAIINNHILLAKSEIDSPVTQQQIEPLDTLENLAILKAGLKDGDQLILTNLDVLYRDPADKQLPNPDEQRSLTINHETNLKEFLREEDQIFIKIQDCQ
;
A
#
# COMPACT_ATOMS: atom_id res chain seq x y z
N ARG A 1 -13.21 19.67 4.19
CA ARG A 1 -13.50 20.72 3.17
C ARG A 1 -14.19 20.01 2.03
N THR A 2 -15.26 20.59 1.48
CA THR A 2 -16.02 19.97 0.37
C THR A 2 -15.81 20.82 -0.87
N ILE A 3 -15.64 20.18 -2.02
CA ILE A 3 -15.57 20.82 -3.33
C ILE A 3 -16.71 20.30 -4.20
N GLU A 4 -17.26 21.18 -5.03
CA GLU A 4 -18.28 20.83 -6.02
C GLU A 4 -17.61 20.56 -7.37
N VAL A 5 -18.02 19.48 -8.04
CA VAL A 5 -17.50 19.07 -9.34
C VAL A 5 -18.66 18.67 -10.25
N TYR A 6 -18.50 18.89 -11.55
CA TYR A 6 -19.50 18.54 -12.56
C TYR A 6 -18.91 17.55 -13.56
N VAL A 7 -19.74 16.62 -14.04
CA VAL A 7 -19.39 15.63 -15.06
C VAL A 7 -20.36 15.80 -16.23
N GLU A 8 -19.83 15.95 -17.44
CA GLU A 8 -20.61 15.97 -18.67
C GLU A 8 -20.75 14.54 -19.23
N VAL A 9 -21.96 14.14 -19.61
CA VAL A 9 -22.24 12.79 -20.11
C VAL A 9 -23.00 12.90 -21.43
N ASP A 10 -22.50 12.21 -22.48
CA ASP A 10 -23.25 12.03 -23.73
C ASP A 10 -24.41 11.05 -23.48
N ASN A 11 -25.58 11.61 -23.23
CA ASN A 11 -26.79 10.86 -22.89
C ASN A 11 -27.53 10.33 -24.13
N GLN A 12 -27.16 10.74 -25.34
CA GLN A 12 -27.90 10.41 -26.56
C GLN A 12 -27.54 9.04 -27.15
N LYS A 13 -26.32 8.56 -26.89
CA LYS A 13 -25.79 7.32 -27.47
C LYS A 13 -25.82 6.13 -26.50
N GLN A 14 -26.35 6.33 -25.30
CA GLN A 14 -26.41 5.29 -24.28
C GLN A 14 -27.61 4.38 -24.50
N THR A 15 -27.42 3.08 -24.28
CA THR A 15 -28.50 2.08 -24.32
C THR A 15 -29.56 2.30 -23.23
N THR A 16 -29.19 2.98 -22.15
CA THR A 16 -30.10 3.42 -21.08
C THR A 16 -29.75 4.85 -20.69
N PRO A 17 -30.50 5.85 -21.17
CA PRO A 17 -30.25 7.25 -20.84
C PRO A 17 -30.47 7.54 -19.35
N LEU A 18 -29.65 8.43 -18.80
CA LEU A 18 -29.80 8.99 -17.47
C LEU A 18 -30.96 9.98 -17.43
N LEU A 19 -31.87 9.83 -16.48
CA LEU A 19 -32.98 10.75 -16.27
C LEU A 19 -32.62 11.79 -15.19
N PRO A 20 -33.19 13.00 -15.23
CA PRO A 20 -33.06 13.94 -14.13
C PRO A 20 -33.52 13.32 -12.81
N GLY A 21 -32.70 13.46 -11.76
CA GLY A 21 -32.96 12.85 -10.45
C GLY A 21 -32.45 11.42 -10.28
N THR A 22 -31.81 10.83 -11.30
CA THR A 22 -31.11 9.54 -11.15
C THR A 22 -29.87 9.69 -10.28
N PHE A 23 -29.78 8.87 -9.24
CA PHE A 23 -28.55 8.72 -8.46
C PHE A 23 -27.56 7.85 -9.22
N VAL A 24 -26.32 8.32 -9.33
CA VAL A 24 -25.24 7.63 -10.04
C VAL A 24 -24.00 7.53 -9.15
N HIS A 25 -23.18 6.51 -9.40
CA HIS A 25 -21.82 6.44 -8.87
C HIS A 25 -20.86 6.96 -9.93
N ALA A 26 -20.18 8.07 -9.64
CA ALA A 26 -19.09 8.55 -10.47
C ALA A 26 -17.77 8.04 -9.91
N ARG A 27 -16.92 7.50 -10.80
CA ARG A 27 -15.57 7.07 -10.45
C ARG A 27 -14.57 8.02 -11.10
N ILE A 28 -13.71 8.62 -10.28
CA ILE A 28 -12.63 9.48 -10.73
C ILE A 28 -11.36 8.65 -10.75
N GLU A 29 -10.71 8.58 -11.90
CA GLU A 29 -9.42 7.89 -12.04
C GLU A 29 -8.28 8.89 -11.85
N GLY A 30 -7.33 8.53 -10.99
CA GLY A 30 -6.12 9.30 -10.74
C GLY A 30 -4.94 8.83 -11.60
N PRO A 31 -3.77 9.48 -11.47
CA PRO A 31 -2.55 9.04 -12.15
C PRO A 31 -2.16 7.63 -11.73
N VAL A 32 -1.64 6.85 -12.67
CA VAL A 32 -1.06 5.53 -12.39
C VAL A 32 0.38 5.73 -11.91
N LEU A 33 0.70 5.15 -10.75
CA LEU A 33 2.04 5.17 -10.19
C LEU A 33 2.78 3.89 -10.62
N GLU A 34 3.85 4.07 -11.39
CA GLU A 34 4.71 2.96 -11.83
C GLU A 34 5.86 2.71 -10.86
N ARG A 35 6.21 1.44 -10.66
CA ARG A 35 7.37 1.00 -9.87
C ARG A 35 7.38 1.60 -8.46
N VAL A 36 6.26 1.41 -7.76
CA VAL A 36 6.09 1.78 -6.37
C VAL A 36 5.79 0.56 -5.53
N PHE A 37 6.07 0.64 -4.25
CA PHE A 37 5.70 -0.37 -3.27
C PHE A 37 4.54 0.15 -2.42
N ALA A 38 3.50 -0.67 -2.28
CA ALA A 38 2.44 -0.43 -1.32
C ALA A 38 2.73 -1.25 -0.06
N ILE A 39 2.89 -0.58 1.08
CA ILE A 39 3.10 -1.23 2.38
C ILE A 39 2.02 -0.82 3.37
N PRO A 40 1.69 -1.65 4.37
CA PRO A 40 0.81 -1.23 5.46
C PRO A 40 1.36 0.01 6.16
N ARG A 41 0.50 0.98 6.44
CA ARG A 41 0.90 2.20 7.17
C ARG A 41 1.51 1.86 8.52
N ASP A 42 0.98 0.84 9.18
CA ASP A 42 1.43 0.40 10.51
C ASP A 42 2.85 -0.18 10.50
N ALA A 43 3.39 -0.54 9.33
CA ALA A 43 4.78 -0.96 9.19
C ALA A 43 5.79 0.19 9.31
N ILE A 44 5.31 1.45 9.32
CA ILE A 44 6.13 2.64 9.39
C ILE A 44 6.15 3.18 10.82
N ILE A 45 7.32 3.22 11.44
CA ILE A 45 7.53 3.80 12.77
C ILE A 45 8.51 4.96 12.63
N ASN A 46 8.12 6.17 13.03
CA ASN A 46 9.02 7.34 13.03
C ASN A 46 9.78 7.53 11.69
N ASN A 47 9.08 7.36 10.55
CA ASN A 47 9.65 7.39 9.19
C ASN A 47 10.70 6.31 8.89
N HIS A 48 10.67 5.20 9.62
CA HIS A 48 11.50 4.04 9.36
C HIS A 48 10.67 2.78 9.19
N ILE A 49 11.22 1.85 8.43
CA ILE A 49 10.72 0.48 8.28
C ILE A 49 11.79 -0.50 8.76
N LEU A 50 11.36 -1.71 9.12
CA LEU A 50 12.24 -2.79 9.54
C LEU A 50 12.27 -3.89 8.49
N LEU A 51 13.46 -4.18 8.00
CA LEU A 51 13.72 -5.20 7.00
C LEU A 51 14.41 -6.41 7.63
N ALA A 52 13.83 -7.59 7.43
CA ALA A 52 14.49 -8.85 7.65
C ALA A 52 15.24 -9.26 6.38
N LYS A 53 16.40 -9.90 6.54
CA LYS A 53 17.04 -10.63 5.43
C LYS A 53 16.60 -12.08 5.50
N SER A 54 16.46 -12.73 4.34
CA SER A 54 16.04 -14.13 4.21
C SER A 54 16.98 -15.16 4.86
N GLU A 55 18.07 -14.75 5.50
CA GLU A 55 18.99 -15.64 6.19
C GLU A 55 18.62 -15.74 7.69
N ILE A 56 18.61 -16.96 8.22
CA ILE A 56 18.37 -17.23 9.64
C ILE A 56 19.43 -16.47 10.48
N ASP A 57 19.01 -15.84 11.58
CA ASP A 57 19.82 -14.98 12.47
C ASP A 57 20.39 -13.70 11.83
N SER A 58 19.89 -13.29 10.66
CA SER A 58 20.28 -11.99 10.12
C SER A 58 19.76 -10.83 10.97
N PRO A 59 20.59 -9.80 11.21
CA PRO A 59 20.18 -8.63 11.94
C PRO A 59 19.09 -7.87 11.16
N VAL A 60 18.07 -7.41 11.89
CA VAL A 60 17.07 -6.48 11.37
C VAL A 60 17.78 -5.19 10.95
N THR A 61 17.47 -4.74 9.74
CA THR A 61 17.97 -3.45 9.25
C THR A 61 16.85 -2.44 9.31
N GLN A 62 17.08 -1.37 10.08
CA GLN A 62 16.19 -0.22 10.07
C GLN A 62 16.55 0.66 8.87
N GLN A 63 15.55 0.98 8.06
CA GLN A 63 15.72 1.82 6.88
C GLN A 63 14.80 3.03 6.96
N GLN A 64 15.39 4.22 6.80
CA GLN A 64 14.62 5.46 6.70
C GLN A 64 13.92 5.52 5.34
N ILE A 65 12.66 5.97 5.36
CA ILE A 65 11.81 6.07 4.17
C ILE A 65 11.05 7.39 4.12
N GLU A 66 10.70 7.78 2.91
CA GLU A 66 9.84 8.92 2.63
C GLU A 66 8.65 8.43 1.79
N PRO A 67 7.45 8.30 2.40
CA PRO A 67 6.22 7.99 1.68
C PRO A 67 5.95 9.03 0.59
N LEU A 68 5.75 8.56 -0.64
CA LEU A 68 5.27 9.39 -1.74
C LEU A 68 3.84 9.86 -1.47
N ASP A 69 3.03 8.94 -0.96
CA ASP A 69 1.64 9.19 -0.57
C ASP A 69 1.20 8.24 0.54
N THR A 70 0.14 8.61 1.25
CA THR A 70 -0.48 7.79 2.29
C THR A 70 -1.97 7.69 2.02
N LEU A 71 -2.41 6.49 1.65
CA LEU A 71 -3.82 6.08 1.59
C LEU A 71 -4.28 5.62 2.97
N GLU A 72 -5.57 5.37 3.15
CA GLU A 72 -6.18 5.07 4.46
C GLU A 72 -5.37 4.05 5.28
N ASN A 73 -5.12 2.86 4.74
CA ASN A 73 -4.38 1.78 5.42
C ASN A 73 -2.99 1.49 4.81
N LEU A 74 -2.61 2.20 3.75
CA LEU A 74 -1.40 1.92 2.97
C LEU A 74 -0.53 3.17 2.82
N ALA A 75 0.78 2.97 2.81
CA ALA A 75 1.75 3.95 2.38
C ALA A 75 2.35 3.52 1.05
N ILE A 76 2.51 4.48 0.14
CA ILE A 76 3.10 4.27 -1.17
C ILE A 76 4.55 4.76 -1.13
N LEU A 77 5.48 3.88 -1.44
CA LEU A 77 6.92 4.14 -1.45
C LEU A 77 7.46 4.07 -2.86
N LYS A 78 8.20 5.11 -3.26
CA LYS A 78 8.90 5.13 -4.56
C LYS A 78 10.34 4.60 -4.46
N ALA A 79 10.93 4.69 -3.27
CA ALA A 79 12.31 4.32 -3.02
C ALA A 79 12.46 3.81 -1.59
N GLY A 80 13.59 3.16 -1.31
CA GLY A 80 13.86 2.58 0.01
C GLY A 80 13.27 1.18 0.20
N LEU A 81 12.95 0.47 -0.88
CA LEU A 81 12.65 -0.96 -0.89
C LEU A 81 13.16 -1.57 -2.19
N LYS A 82 13.47 -2.86 -2.17
CA LYS A 82 13.81 -3.66 -3.34
C LYS A 82 12.91 -4.89 -3.39
N ASP A 83 12.72 -5.43 -4.59
CA ASP A 83 12.02 -6.70 -4.75
C ASP A 83 12.71 -7.80 -3.95
N GLY A 84 11.91 -8.56 -3.21
CA GLY A 84 12.38 -9.65 -2.36
C GLY A 84 12.78 -9.22 -0.94
N ASP A 85 12.74 -7.93 -0.62
CA ASP A 85 12.89 -7.48 0.78
C ASP A 85 11.74 -8.01 1.63
N GLN A 86 12.05 -8.45 2.86
CA GLN A 86 11.06 -8.92 3.82
C GLN A 86 10.75 -7.83 4.84
N LEU A 87 9.53 -7.31 4.79
CA LEU A 87 9.05 -6.28 5.71
C LEU A 87 8.46 -6.93 6.97
N ILE A 88 8.92 -6.50 8.14
CA ILE A 88 8.38 -6.94 9.43
C ILE A 88 7.12 -6.12 9.74
N LEU A 89 6.01 -6.80 10.03
CA LEU A 89 4.73 -6.13 10.36
C LEU A 89 4.35 -6.16 11.84
N THR A 90 4.84 -7.12 12.61
CA THR A 90 4.43 -7.34 14.01
C THR A 90 5.54 -6.98 15.00
N ASN A 91 5.14 -6.65 16.23
CA ASN A 91 6.03 -6.42 17.38
C ASN A 91 7.07 -5.29 17.17
N LEU A 92 6.67 -4.30 16.39
CA LEU A 92 7.44 -3.14 15.98
C LEU A 92 7.87 -2.23 17.14
N ASP A 93 7.04 -2.14 18.17
CA ASP A 93 7.23 -1.39 19.41
C ASP A 93 8.27 -2.00 20.36
N VAL A 94 8.44 -3.32 20.31
CA VAL A 94 9.47 -4.04 21.08
C VAL A 94 10.86 -3.79 20.47
N LEU A 95 10.96 -3.82 19.14
CA LEU A 95 12.22 -3.61 18.41
C LEU A 95 12.74 -2.17 18.47
N TYR A 96 11.86 -1.20 18.71
CA TYR A 96 12.27 0.21 18.88
C TYR A 96 12.85 0.50 20.28
N ARG A 97 12.64 -0.38 21.26
CA ARG A 97 12.95 -0.10 22.68
C ARG A 97 14.43 -0.24 23.02
N ASP A 98 15.20 -1.04 22.27
CA ASP A 98 16.64 -1.18 22.49
C ASP A 98 17.39 -1.51 21.17
N PRO A 99 18.15 -0.58 20.58
CA PRO A 99 18.91 -0.83 19.34
C PRO A 99 20.07 -1.83 19.50
N ALA A 100 20.38 -2.26 20.74
CA ALA A 100 21.35 -3.32 21.03
C ALA A 100 20.72 -4.72 21.09
N ASP A 101 19.40 -4.83 21.28
CA ASP A 101 18.68 -6.09 21.33
C ASP A 101 18.16 -6.46 19.94
N LYS A 102 19.10 -6.77 19.04
CA LYS A 102 18.83 -7.13 17.63
C LYS A 102 18.39 -8.58 17.45
N GLN A 103 17.86 -9.22 18.49
CA GLN A 103 17.31 -10.55 18.37
C GLN A 103 15.87 -10.46 17.91
N LEU A 104 15.65 -10.93 16.68
CA LEU A 104 14.32 -11.16 16.13
C LEU A 104 13.51 -11.97 17.16
N PRO A 105 12.28 -11.56 17.52
CA PRO A 105 11.37 -12.47 18.20
C PRO A 105 11.23 -13.77 17.40
N ASN A 106 10.97 -14.89 18.09
CA ASN A 106 10.97 -16.23 17.53
C ASN A 106 10.20 -16.27 16.17
N PRO A 107 10.71 -16.93 15.11
CA PRO A 107 10.12 -16.85 13.77
C PRO A 107 8.64 -17.22 13.69
N ASP A 108 8.17 -18.04 14.64
CA ASP A 108 6.76 -18.45 14.76
C ASP A 108 5.80 -17.31 15.17
N GLU A 109 6.32 -16.20 15.69
CA GLU A 109 5.53 -15.03 16.14
C GLU A 109 5.62 -13.83 15.17
N GLN A 110 6.43 -13.94 14.11
CA GLN A 110 6.66 -12.86 13.17
C GLN A 110 5.76 -12.99 11.94
N ARG A 111 5.01 -11.92 11.63
CA ARG A 111 4.40 -11.78 10.31
C ARG A 111 5.33 -10.93 9.45
N SER A 112 6.03 -11.60 8.53
CA SER A 112 6.80 -10.94 7.48
C SER A 112 6.04 -10.96 6.16
N LEU A 113 6.17 -9.90 5.38
CA LEU A 113 5.69 -9.86 4.01
C LEU A 113 6.86 -9.72 3.05
N THR A 114 6.89 -10.56 2.02
CA THR A 114 7.79 -10.36 0.89
C THR A 114 7.24 -9.24 0.02
N ILE A 115 8.02 -8.19 -0.17
CA ILE A 115 7.62 -7.02 -0.93
C ILE A 115 8.12 -7.15 -2.37
N ASN A 116 7.22 -6.94 -3.32
CA ASN A 116 7.46 -6.88 -4.75
C ASN A 116 6.82 -5.58 -5.30
N HIS A 117 7.32 -5.04 -6.40
CA HIS A 117 6.69 -3.88 -7.06
C HIS A 117 5.24 -4.18 -7.52
N GLU A 118 4.88 -5.47 -7.63
CA GLU A 118 3.53 -5.95 -7.95
C GLU A 118 2.72 -6.40 -6.72
N THR A 119 3.23 -6.25 -5.48
CA THR A 119 2.57 -6.77 -4.27
C THR A 119 1.08 -6.50 -4.35
N ASN A 120 0.33 -7.59 -4.48
CA ASN A 120 -1.03 -7.60 -4.98
C ASN A 120 -1.87 -6.66 -4.11
N LEU A 121 -2.20 -5.47 -4.62
CA LEU A 121 -3.23 -4.62 -4.01
C LEU A 121 -4.50 -5.45 -3.77
N LYS A 122 -4.76 -6.49 -4.58
CA LYS A 122 -5.86 -7.46 -4.39
C LYS A 122 -5.76 -8.31 -3.12
N GLU A 123 -4.57 -8.60 -2.60
CA GLU A 123 -4.40 -9.34 -1.34
C GLU A 123 -4.66 -8.44 -0.13
N PHE A 124 -4.35 -7.14 -0.24
CA PHE A 124 -4.63 -6.14 0.80
C PHE A 124 -6.07 -5.63 0.80
N LEU A 125 -6.71 -5.57 -0.37
CA LEU A 125 -8.09 -5.08 -0.55
C LEU A 125 -9.15 -6.19 -0.39
N ARG A 126 -8.81 -7.31 0.26
CA ARG A 126 -9.72 -8.46 0.40
C ARG A 126 -10.74 -8.35 1.54
N GLU A 127 -10.76 -7.26 2.29
CA GLU A 127 -11.84 -6.96 3.23
C GLU A 127 -12.68 -5.78 2.70
N GLU A 128 -13.77 -6.14 2.03
CA GLU A 128 -15.05 -5.42 1.88
C GLU A 128 -15.12 -3.92 1.55
N ASP A 129 -14.17 -3.31 0.87
CA ASP A 129 -14.46 -2.06 0.13
C ASP A 129 -13.78 -2.03 -1.24
N GLN A 130 -14.62 -2.05 -2.28
CA GLN A 130 -14.22 -2.14 -3.68
C GLN A 130 -13.41 -0.90 -4.13
N ILE A 131 -12.09 -1.00 -4.10
CA ILE A 131 -11.18 -0.09 -4.84
C ILE A 131 -10.49 -0.91 -5.92
N PHE A 132 -11.01 -0.88 -7.14
CA PHE A 132 -10.38 -1.55 -8.28
C PHE A 132 -9.27 -0.67 -8.85
N ILE A 133 -8.01 -0.85 -8.45
CA ILE A 133 -6.87 -0.25 -9.18
C ILE A 133 -6.60 -1.14 -10.41
N LYS A 134 -6.81 -0.60 -11.61
CA LYS A 134 -6.50 -1.26 -12.88
C LYS A 134 -5.02 -0.98 -13.18
N ILE A 135 -4.14 -1.94 -12.86
CA ILE A 135 -2.79 -1.95 -13.42
C ILE A 135 -2.93 -2.53 -14.82
N GLN A 136 -2.64 -1.71 -15.83
CA GLN A 136 -2.61 -2.13 -17.21
C GLN A 136 -1.15 -2.01 -17.66
N ASP A 137 -0.46 -3.14 -17.75
CA ASP A 137 0.77 -3.24 -18.52
C ASP A 137 0.47 -2.92 -19.98
N CYS A 138 1.23 -1.98 -20.55
CA CYS A 138 1.21 -1.68 -21.96
C CYS A 138 2.54 -2.17 -22.55
N GLN A 139 2.51 -3.36 -23.16
CA GLN A 139 3.39 -3.74 -24.27
C GLN A 139 2.50 -4.08 -25.46
#